data_AF-A0ABD3R6S4-F1
#
_entry.id   AF-A0ABD3R6S4-F1
#
_cell.length_a   1.000
_cell.length_b   1.000
_cell.length_c   1.000
_cell.angle_alpha   90.00
_cell.angle_beta   90.00
_cell.angle_gamma   90.00
#
_symmetry.space_group_name_H-M   'P 1'
#
loop_
_entity.id
_entity.type
_entity.pdbx_description
1 polymer ?
#
loop_
_entity_poly.entity_id
_entity_poly.type
_entity_poly.pdbx_seq_one_letter_code
_entity_poly.pdbx_strand_id
1 'polypeptide(L)'
;MTATTTNDSSVNNLLDEFRSSSSLSPSLLQSLIHRLLSHPHIFNGFNEVLKLPNVIESLNGMDASRRSALIRTVELFAHGTVGRYVELRKGEKNSTNGGGGVGGVWKLNDAQFEKLRMLTVATVVRRHVEESLSRSDDIGGGSSGRVIITTSR
;
A
#
# COMPACT_ATOMS: atom_id res chain seq x y z
N MET A 1 -13.44 -20.92 -26.43
CA MET A 1 -12.49 -21.03 -25.31
C MET A 1 -12.89 -20.01 -24.26
N THR A 2 -13.70 -20.41 -23.27
CA THR A 2 -14.23 -19.53 -22.23
C THR A 2 -13.27 -19.55 -21.03
N ALA A 3 -12.62 -18.43 -20.75
CA ALA A 3 -11.78 -18.27 -19.57
C ALA A 3 -12.65 -18.32 -18.31
N THR A 4 -12.46 -19.36 -17.51
CA THR A 4 -13.10 -19.55 -16.20
C THR A 4 -12.56 -18.54 -15.19
N THR A 5 -13.44 -17.63 -14.75
CA THR A 5 -13.28 -16.72 -13.62
C THR A 5 -13.41 -17.50 -12.31
N THR A 6 -12.32 -18.10 -11.81
CA THR A 6 -12.34 -18.90 -10.57
C THR A 6 -11.66 -18.21 -9.37
N ASN A 7 -11.17 -16.97 -9.51
CA ASN A 7 -10.25 -16.36 -8.54
C ASN A 7 -10.86 -15.30 -7.58
N ASP A 8 -12.13 -14.96 -7.71
CA ASP A 8 -12.75 -13.90 -6.88
C ASP A 8 -13.25 -14.38 -5.50
N SER A 9 -13.56 -15.68 -5.37
CA SER A 9 -14.15 -16.23 -4.15
C SER A 9 -13.23 -16.14 -2.94
N SER A 10 -11.94 -16.42 -3.10
CA SER A 10 -10.97 -16.38 -1.98
C SER A 10 -10.70 -14.97 -1.44
N VAL A 11 -10.78 -13.94 -2.29
CA VAL A 11 -10.57 -12.54 -1.88
C VAL A 11 -11.75 -12.03 -1.07
N ASN A 12 -12.97 -12.30 -1.54
CA ASN A 12 -14.19 -11.98 -0.82
C ASN A 12 -14.24 -12.75 0.52
N ASN A 13 -13.88 -14.03 0.53
CA ASN A 13 -13.84 -14.83 1.76
C ASN A 13 -12.95 -14.25 2.86
N LEU A 14 -11.78 -13.69 2.52
CA LEU A 14 -10.86 -13.17 3.54
C LEU A 14 -11.34 -11.82 4.11
N LEU A 15 -11.81 -10.90 3.26
CA LEU A 15 -12.34 -9.62 3.73
C LEU A 15 -13.69 -9.80 4.44
N ASP A 16 -14.49 -10.78 4.02
CA ASP A 16 -15.71 -11.17 4.70
C ASP A 16 -15.42 -11.86 6.04
N GLU A 17 -14.28 -12.55 6.19
CA GLU A 17 -13.83 -13.08 7.49
C GLU A 17 -13.58 -11.94 8.51
N PHE A 18 -13.00 -10.81 8.06
CA PHE A 18 -12.89 -9.61 8.91
C PHE A 18 -14.26 -9.01 9.23
N ARG A 19 -15.23 -9.03 8.32
CA ARG A 19 -16.56 -8.42 8.55
C ARG A 19 -17.50 -9.31 9.38
N SER A 20 -17.40 -10.62 9.21
CA SER A 20 -18.26 -11.62 9.85
C SER A 20 -17.81 -11.95 11.27
N SER A 21 -16.59 -11.58 11.64
CA SER A 21 -16.07 -11.79 12.99
C SER A 21 -16.66 -10.77 13.95
N SER A 22 -17.73 -11.15 14.66
CA SER A 22 -18.44 -10.31 15.64
C SER A 22 -17.55 -9.86 16.81
N SER A 23 -16.49 -10.61 17.13
CA SER A 23 -15.46 -10.23 18.10
C SER A 23 -14.11 -10.78 17.63
N LEU A 24 -13.15 -9.90 17.40
CA LEU A 24 -11.79 -10.25 16.98
C LEU A 24 -10.86 -10.17 18.19
N SER A 25 -10.30 -11.30 18.62
CA SER A 25 -9.22 -11.28 19.61
C SER A 25 -7.95 -10.66 19.00
N PRO A 26 -7.08 -10.00 19.78
CA PRO A 26 -5.86 -9.36 19.26
C PRO A 26 -4.93 -10.33 18.52
N SER A 27 -4.88 -11.60 18.95
CA SER A 27 -4.10 -12.65 18.28
C SER A 27 -4.71 -13.08 16.95
N LEU A 28 -6.05 -13.23 16.89
CA LEU A 28 -6.75 -13.54 15.65
C LEU A 28 -6.62 -12.41 14.63
N LEU A 29 -6.78 -11.16 15.07
CA LEU A 29 -6.55 -9.98 14.23
C LEU A 29 -5.13 -10.02 13.63
N GLN A 30 -4.12 -10.27 14.46
CA GLN A 30 -2.74 -10.34 14.01
C GLN A 30 -2.55 -11.43 12.93
N SER A 31 -3.09 -12.64 13.16
CA SER A 31 -3.04 -13.73 12.18
C SER A 31 -3.75 -13.40 10.87
N LEU A 32 -4.93 -12.80 10.93
CA LEU A 32 -5.69 -12.39 9.74
C LEU A 32 -4.95 -11.33 8.94
N ILE A 33 -4.35 -10.33 9.60
CA ILE A 33 -3.52 -9.32 8.95
C ILE A 33 -2.29 -9.96 8.31
N HIS A 34 -1.60 -10.89 9.00
CA HIS A 34 -0.49 -11.62 8.38
C HIS A 34 -0.92 -12.36 7.11
N ARG A 35 -2.08 -13.03 7.14
CA ARG A 35 -2.65 -13.74 5.99
C ARG A 35 -3.03 -12.78 4.86
N LEU A 36 -3.68 -11.66 5.16
CA LEU A 36 -4.02 -10.59 4.21
C LEU A 36 -2.78 -10.04 3.50
N LEU A 37 -1.75 -9.69 4.26
CA LEU A 37 -0.51 -9.15 3.72
C LEU A 37 0.27 -10.19 2.90
N SER A 38 0.10 -11.48 3.18
CA SER A 38 0.75 -12.56 2.43
C SER A 38 -0.06 -13.05 1.22
N HIS A 39 -1.32 -12.61 1.07
CA HIS A 39 -2.23 -13.14 0.04
C HIS A 39 -1.84 -12.72 -1.39
N PRO A 40 -1.55 -13.63 -2.34
CA PRO A 40 -0.91 -13.28 -3.62
C PRO A 40 -1.74 -12.36 -4.53
N HIS A 41 -3.06 -12.33 -4.35
CA HIS A 41 -3.99 -11.57 -5.23
C HIS A 41 -4.58 -10.30 -4.59
N ILE A 42 -4.26 -10.01 -3.33
CA ILE A 42 -4.80 -8.82 -2.64
C ILE A 42 -3.70 -7.76 -2.59
N PHE A 43 -3.95 -6.64 -3.27
CA PHE A 43 -3.05 -5.49 -3.39
C PHE A 43 -3.71 -4.16 -2.98
N ASN A 44 -4.98 -4.17 -2.59
CA ASN A 44 -5.74 -2.97 -2.25
C ASN A 44 -6.61 -3.22 -1.00
N GLY A 45 -7.27 -2.16 -0.52
CA GLY A 45 -8.22 -2.26 0.60
C GLY A 45 -7.58 -2.44 1.98
N PHE A 46 -6.24 -2.46 2.10
CA PHE A 46 -5.54 -2.67 3.37
C PHE A 46 -5.93 -1.65 4.45
N ASN A 47 -6.05 -0.37 4.08
CA ASN A 47 -6.49 0.69 5.01
C ASN A 47 -7.96 0.57 5.41
N GLU A 48 -8.82 0.00 4.56
CA GLU A 48 -10.24 -0.17 4.88
C GLU A 48 -10.43 -1.18 6.01
N VAL A 49 -9.54 -2.16 6.13
CA VAL A 49 -9.54 -3.13 7.23
C VAL A 49 -9.32 -2.45 8.58
N LEU A 50 -8.46 -1.42 8.65
CA LEU A 50 -8.22 -0.68 9.90
C LEU A 50 -9.40 0.18 10.36
N LYS A 51 -10.34 0.48 9.45
CA LYS A 51 -11.53 1.29 9.75
C LYS A 51 -12.71 0.44 10.26
N LEU A 52 -12.60 -0.89 10.20
CA LEU A 52 -13.67 -1.77 10.64
C LEU A 52 -13.85 -1.69 12.17
N PRO A 53 -15.08 -1.52 12.70
CA PRO A 53 -15.31 -1.31 14.12
C PRO A 53 -14.73 -2.40 15.02
N ASN A 54 -14.88 -3.66 14.62
CA ASN A 54 -14.36 -4.83 15.33
C ASN A 54 -12.82 -4.90 15.32
N VAL A 55 -12.17 -4.41 14.26
CA VAL A 55 -10.72 -4.26 14.19
C VAL A 55 -10.26 -3.15 15.13
N ILE A 56 -10.95 -2.02 15.15
CA ILE A 56 -10.65 -0.90 16.07
C ILE A 56 -10.77 -1.35 17.54
N GLU A 57 -11.83 -2.08 17.88
CA GLU A 57 -12.03 -2.62 19.22
C GLU A 57 -10.90 -3.58 19.62
N SER A 58 -10.54 -4.49 18.71
CA SER A 58 -9.42 -5.43 18.91
C SER A 58 -8.07 -4.73 19.06
N LEU A 59 -7.83 -3.68 18.28
CA LEU A 59 -6.63 -2.85 18.38
C LEU A 59 -6.57 -2.11 19.73
N ASN A 60 -7.70 -1.64 20.26
CA ASN A 60 -7.74 -0.98 21.57
C ASN A 60 -7.39 -1.93 22.73
N GLY A 61 -7.66 -3.23 22.57
CA GLY A 61 -7.23 -4.27 23.51
C GLY A 61 -5.76 -4.68 23.39
N MET A 62 -5.00 -4.11 22.45
CA MET A 62 -3.59 -4.43 22.20
C MET A 62 -2.66 -3.41 22.87
N ASP A 63 -1.48 -3.86 23.28
CA ASP A 63 -0.43 -2.97 23.78
C ASP A 63 -0.04 -1.91 22.74
N ALA A 64 0.25 -0.69 23.20
CA ALA A 64 0.45 0.47 22.33
C ALA A 64 1.56 0.26 21.29
N SER A 65 2.63 -0.44 21.68
CA SER A 65 3.77 -0.74 20.82
C SER A 65 3.40 -1.72 19.69
N ARG A 66 2.75 -2.85 20.00
CA ARG A 66 2.30 -3.81 18.98
C ARG A 66 1.19 -3.26 18.11
N ARG A 67 0.26 -2.50 18.68
CA ARG A 67 -0.77 -1.78 17.94
C ARG A 67 -0.16 -0.83 16.91
N SER A 68 0.78 0.01 17.35
CA SER A 68 1.47 0.96 16.47
C SER A 68 2.24 0.26 15.36
N ALA A 69 2.92 -0.84 15.68
CA ALA A 69 3.64 -1.64 14.70
C ALA A 69 2.72 -2.29 13.66
N LEU A 70 1.57 -2.81 14.09
CA LEU A 70 0.56 -3.39 13.19
C LEU A 70 0.02 -2.33 12.24
N ILE A 71 -0.47 -1.21 12.78
CA ILE A 71 -1.06 -0.12 11.98
C ILE A 71 -0.06 0.37 10.93
N ARG A 72 1.18 0.66 11.32
CA ARG A 72 2.22 1.11 10.38
C ARG A 72 2.59 0.08 9.34
N THR A 73 2.55 -1.20 9.70
CA THR A 73 2.78 -2.27 8.73
C THR A 73 1.65 -2.29 7.69
N VAL A 74 0.39 -2.13 8.10
CA VAL A 74 -0.74 -2.06 7.18
C VAL A 74 -0.66 -0.81 6.29
N GLU A 75 -0.34 0.36 6.88
CA GLU A 75 -0.15 1.62 6.13
C GLU A 75 1.00 1.53 5.12
N LEU A 76 2.09 0.84 5.47
CA LEU A 76 3.22 0.58 4.57
C LEU A 76 2.78 -0.20 3.32
N PHE A 77 1.87 -1.16 3.46
CA PHE A 77 1.33 -1.88 2.30
C PHE A 77 0.27 -1.09 1.55
N ALA A 78 -0.43 -0.16 2.21
CA ALA A 78 -1.41 0.69 1.56
C ALA A 78 -0.77 1.80 0.71
N HIS A 79 0.31 2.42 1.19
CA HIS A 79 0.88 3.64 0.58
C HIS A 79 2.40 3.66 0.48
N GLY A 80 3.07 2.72 1.13
CA GLY A 80 4.52 2.74 1.28
C GLY A 80 5.28 2.05 0.14
N THR A 81 6.60 2.03 0.31
CA THR A 81 7.53 1.37 -0.60
C THR A 81 8.54 0.53 0.16
N VAL A 82 9.29 -0.31 -0.55
CA VAL A 82 10.42 -1.06 0.03
C VAL A 82 11.45 -0.11 0.67
N GLY A 83 11.73 1.04 0.06
CA GLY A 83 12.63 2.04 0.64
C GLY A 83 12.15 2.50 2.02
N ARG A 84 10.84 2.80 2.14
CA ARG A 84 10.23 3.20 3.41
C ARG A 84 10.29 2.10 4.47
N TYR A 85 10.09 0.84 4.09
CA TYR A 85 10.24 -0.29 5.01
C TYR A 85 11.66 -0.37 5.60
N VAL A 86 12.68 -0.21 4.75
CA VAL A 86 14.09 -0.27 5.18
C VAL A 86 14.42 0.87 6.14
N GLU A 87 13.95 2.08 5.88
CA GLU A 87 14.10 3.23 6.79
C GLU A 87 13.47 2.96 8.16
N LEU A 88 12.22 2.49 8.18
CA LEU A 88 11.51 2.21 9.42
C LEU A 88 12.20 1.12 10.26
N ARG A 89 12.73 0.07 9.61
CA ARG A 89 13.50 -1.00 10.27
C ARG A 89 14.88 -0.54 10.75
N LYS A 90 15.49 0.44 10.09
CA LYS A 90 16.76 1.05 10.54
C LYS A 90 16.52 1.99 11.73
N GLY A 91 15.49 2.83 11.65
CA GLY A 91 15.10 3.76 12.73
C GLY A 91 14.75 3.04 14.03
N GLU A 92 14.09 1.89 13.95
CA GLU A 92 13.79 1.03 15.10
C GLU A 92 15.05 0.57 15.84
N LYS A 93 16.09 0.15 15.12
CA LYS A 93 17.36 -0.29 15.73
C LYS A 93 18.11 0.84 16.44
N ASN A 94 17.97 2.06 15.94
CA ASN A 94 18.66 3.23 16.46
C ASN A 94 17.93 3.86 17.66
N SER A 95 16.70 3.44 17.96
CA SER A 95 15.87 4.00 19.03
C SER A 95 16.01 3.21 20.36
N THR A 96 17.20 2.67 20.63
CA THR A 96 17.51 1.83 21.79
C THR A 96 17.88 2.59 23.07
N ASN A 97 17.90 3.93 23.04
CA ASN A 97 18.10 4.76 24.24
C ASN A 97 16.77 5.32 24.76
N GLY A 98 16.06 4.51 25.57
CA GLY A 98 15.32 5.00 26.75
C GLY A 98 14.13 5.95 26.60
N GLY A 99 13.51 6.13 25.43
CA GLY A 99 12.34 7.03 25.32
C GLY A 99 11.37 6.67 24.21
N GLY A 100 10.19 6.16 24.57
CA GLY A 100 8.96 6.24 23.77
C GLY A 100 9.07 5.90 22.29
N GLY A 101 9.79 4.83 21.94
CA GLY A 101 10.08 4.45 20.56
C GLY A 101 8.81 4.33 19.72
N VAL A 102 8.73 5.21 18.72
CA VAL A 102 7.77 5.24 17.62
C VAL A 102 7.76 3.83 17.01
N GLY A 103 6.82 2.97 17.45
CA GLY A 103 6.75 1.53 17.18
C GLY A 103 7.17 1.11 15.76
N GLY A 104 8.22 0.30 15.65
CA GLY A 104 8.75 -0.18 14.37
C GLY A 104 7.71 -0.94 13.53
N VAL A 105 8.07 -1.34 12.32
CA VAL A 105 7.21 -2.18 11.47
C VAL A 105 7.49 -3.66 11.72
N TRP A 106 6.51 -4.51 11.47
CA TRP A 106 6.69 -5.95 11.58
C TRP A 106 7.81 -6.44 10.65
N LYS A 107 8.52 -7.47 11.10
CA LYS A 107 9.42 -8.22 10.23
C LYS A 107 8.56 -8.96 9.20
N LEU A 108 8.72 -8.59 7.94
CA LEU A 108 8.01 -9.22 6.83
C LEU A 108 8.62 -10.59 6.52
N ASN A 109 7.76 -11.56 6.18
CA ASN A 109 8.20 -12.81 5.54
C ASN A 109 8.48 -12.58 4.04
N ASP A 110 9.02 -13.59 3.36
CA ASP A 110 9.43 -13.46 1.95
C ASP A 110 8.24 -13.11 1.02
N ALA A 111 7.07 -13.72 1.23
CA ALA A 111 5.88 -13.44 0.43
C ALA A 111 5.37 -12.01 0.61
N GLN A 112 5.34 -11.53 1.85
CA GLN A 112 4.97 -10.15 2.19
C GLN A 112 5.97 -9.16 1.62
N PHE A 113 7.27 -9.45 1.72
CA PHE A 113 8.31 -8.57 1.21
C PHE A 113 8.27 -8.49 -0.33
N GLU A 114 8.05 -9.62 -1.01
CA GLU A 114 7.88 -9.65 -2.47
C GLU A 114 6.63 -8.90 -2.91
N LYS A 115 5.52 -9.02 -2.18
CA LYS A 115 4.33 -8.20 -2.44
C LYS A 115 4.63 -6.71 -2.32
N LEU A 116 5.38 -6.29 -1.29
CA LEU A 116 5.75 -4.88 -1.13
C LEU A 116 6.66 -4.39 -2.27
N ARG A 117 7.54 -5.25 -2.81
CA ARG A 117 8.32 -4.96 -4.02
C ARG A 117 7.41 -4.74 -5.23
N MET A 118 6.46 -5.64 -5.46
CA MET A 118 5.50 -5.51 -6.56
C MET A 118 4.69 -4.22 -6.46
N LEU A 119 4.18 -3.88 -5.27
CA LEU A 119 3.48 -2.61 -5.01
C LEU A 119 4.39 -1.40 -5.28
N THR A 120 5.66 -1.47 -4.90
CA THR A 120 6.63 -0.40 -5.17
C THR A 120 6.84 -0.21 -6.67
N VAL A 121 7.02 -1.30 -7.42
CA VAL A 121 7.17 -1.25 -8.88
C VAL A 121 5.93 -0.65 -9.52
N ALA A 122 4.73 -1.10 -9.12
CA ALA A 122 3.47 -0.57 -9.63
C ALA A 122 3.35 0.95 -9.40
N THR A 123 3.72 1.43 -8.20
CA THR A 123 3.74 2.86 -7.87
C THR A 123 4.72 3.66 -8.75
N VAL A 124 5.93 3.14 -8.98
CA VAL A 124 6.93 3.79 -9.84
C VAL A 124 6.46 3.84 -11.29
N VAL A 125 5.92 2.74 -11.81
CA VAL A 125 5.38 2.69 -13.18
C VAL A 125 4.22 3.67 -13.34
N ARG A 126 3.28 3.67 -12.39
CA ARG A 126 2.15 4.61 -12.40
C ARG A 126 2.63 6.06 -12.45
N ARG A 127 3.59 6.41 -11.62
CA ARG A 127 4.18 7.76 -11.60
C ARG A 127 4.81 8.13 -12.95
N HIS A 128 5.57 7.23 -13.56
CA HIS A 128 6.16 7.47 -14.88
C HIS A 128 5.11 7.66 -15.98
N VAL A 129 4.01 6.90 -15.94
CA VAL A 129 2.91 7.05 -16.89
C VAL A 129 2.20 8.39 -16.70
N GLU A 130 1.88 8.78 -15.46
CA GLU A 130 1.24 10.06 -15.13
C GLU A 130 2.11 11.27 -15.53
N GLU A 131 3.43 11.19 -15.30
CA GLU A 131 4.39 12.22 -15.74
C GLU A 131 4.49 12.31 -17.27
N SER A 132 4.40 11.18 -17.98
CA SER A 132 4.45 11.14 -19.45
C SER A 132 3.19 11.71 -20.11
N LEU A 133 2.03 11.45 -19.51
CA LEU A 133 0.75 12.01 -19.95
C LEU A 133 0.71 13.53 -19.72
N SER A 134 1.16 14.01 -18.55
CA SER A 134 1.19 15.44 -18.23
C SER A 134 2.13 16.25 -19.11
N ARG A 135 3.17 15.63 -19.69
CA ARG A 135 4.10 16.27 -20.63
C ARG A 135 3.59 16.34 -22.06
N SER A 136 2.55 15.59 -22.40
CA SER A 136 2.01 15.52 -23.78
C SER A 136 1.00 16.63 -24.08
N ASP A 137 0.46 17.30 -23.06
CA ASP A 137 -0.53 18.40 -23.23
C ASP A 137 0.11 19.79 -23.44
N ASP A 138 1.45 19.92 -23.38
CA ASP A 138 2.18 21.19 -23.55
C ASP A 138 2.65 21.48 -25.00
N ILE A 139 2.34 20.61 -25.98
CA ILE A 139 2.71 20.81 -27.40
C ILE A 139 1.44 21.08 -28.26
N GLY A 140 0.55 21.90 -27.74
CA GLY A 140 -0.74 22.22 -28.36
C GLY A 140 -1.17 23.67 -28.20
N GLY A 141 -0.27 24.65 -28.36
CA GLY A 141 -0.62 26.05 -28.16
C GLY A 141 0.32 27.08 -28.78
N GLY A 142 0.04 27.48 -30.02
CA GLY A 142 0.19 28.86 -30.48
C GLY A 142 1.59 29.36 -30.87
N SER A 143 1.91 29.29 -32.17
CA SER A 143 2.72 30.35 -32.79
C SER A 143 2.23 30.64 -34.20
N SER A 144 1.45 31.72 -34.32
CA SER A 144 1.19 32.41 -35.58
C SER A 144 2.52 32.95 -36.13
N GLY A 145 3.23 32.12 -36.88
CA GLY A 145 4.36 32.52 -37.72
C GLY A 145 3.84 33.11 -39.03
N ARG A 146 3.68 34.44 -39.06
CA ARG A 146 3.35 35.25 -40.23
C ARG A 146 4.30 34.93 -41.40
N VAL A 147 3.78 34.32 -42.47
CA VAL A 147 4.51 34.12 -43.73
C VAL A 147 4.62 35.47 -44.44
N ILE A 148 5.82 36.06 -44.46
CA ILE A 148 6.12 37.22 -45.29
C ILE A 148 6.55 36.69 -46.67
N ILE A 149 5.70 36.90 -47.68
CA ILE A 149 6.05 36.67 -49.08
C ILE A 149 6.77 37.92 -49.58
N THR A 150 8.09 37.83 -49.82
CA THR A 150 8.82 38.84 -50.59
C THR A 150 9.09 38.30 -51.99
N THR A 151 8.32 38.74 -52.96
CA THR A 151 8.63 38.62 -54.39
C THR A 151 9.55 39.76 -54.81
N SER A 152 10.83 39.44 -55.09
CA SER A 152 11.74 40.36 -55.77
C SER A 152 11.53 40.29 -57.28
N ARG A 153 11.52 41.45 -57.93
CA ARG A 153 11.54 41.63 -59.38
C ARG A 153 12.87 42.22 -59.79
#